data_AF-A0A8T5AS53-F1
#
_entry.id   AF-A0A8T5AS53-F1
#
_cell.length_a   1.000
_cell.length_b   1.000
_cell.length_c   1.000
_cell.angle_alpha   90.00
_cell.angle_beta   90.00
_cell.angle_gamma   90.00
#
_symmetry.space_group_name_H-M   'P 1'
#
loop_
_entity.id
_entity.type
_entity.pdbx_description
1 polymer ?
#
loop_
_entity_poly.entity_id
_entity_poly.type
_entity_poly.pdbx_seq_one_letter_code
_entity_poly.pdbx_strand_id
1 'polypeptide(L)'
;MCGIFGCILKEGNAAPVIHQALKRLEYRGYDSVGEATICDSKLYIKKDSGKIDEVHRTHNLDDLPGNIGIGHTRWATHGAPLQVNAHPHVDCNGQIAVVHNGIIENFSELKLELENKGHVFVSKTDTEVIAHLIEEALKNNPFLSLADAVLEAVRKVEGSYAIAIISPKEPGKIICARKESPLVLGIGENALYCASDIPAFLPLTNKAVFIEDGELVILSQEGFEIRNIADSTLVVREPKIIEWTPEMAVKKGYPHFMLKEIHEQPACLRNTLRLQEHYLDLMATFLDRAREVFLVACGTSYHACLAASYMFSKLAYLATYPVIASEFIEQHGKSVNIESTILAVSQSGETADTIAAVNVARQRAATILGLTNVIGSTLTRISRVYISQQSGPEIGVAATKTFTSQLSVLAQLALRLAKKRGKISQDEMDFIEAKLKKIPDIVQTVIATQEEKVKTIARKYRDAKVFFFLGRGISTATAYEGRLKLMEIAYIPSIAFPAGESKHGPISLVEDGFPVVFICPKDDTYKTSLGNIMEMKARGASIIAIMEEGDEEVKRLADDYVEIPKGIPDVLSPIPYVVPLQLLAYYMALEKGYDPDKPRNLAKSVTVK
;
A
#
# COMPACT_ATOMS: atom_id res chain seq x y z
N MET A 1 -5.37 -4.59 -1.06
CA MET A 1 -5.75 -4.81 -2.48
C MET A 1 -6.81 -5.88 -2.47
N CYS A 2 -7.91 -5.75 -3.19
CA CYS A 2 -8.92 -6.81 -3.24
C CYS A 2 -8.70 -7.71 -4.47
N GLY A 3 -9.43 -8.82 -4.58
CA GLY A 3 -9.47 -9.69 -5.76
C GLY A 3 -10.80 -9.58 -6.49
N ILE A 4 -10.79 -9.32 -7.80
CA ILE A 4 -11.96 -9.47 -8.69
C ILE A 4 -11.71 -10.65 -9.60
N PHE A 5 -12.75 -11.45 -9.82
CA PHE A 5 -12.83 -12.40 -10.91
C PHE A 5 -14.24 -12.42 -11.50
N GLY A 6 -14.37 -12.58 -12.80
CA GLY A 6 -15.63 -12.84 -13.48
C GLY A 6 -15.40 -13.72 -14.69
N CYS A 7 -16.42 -14.48 -15.07
CA CYS A 7 -16.35 -15.38 -16.21
C CYS A 7 -17.68 -15.44 -16.98
N ILE A 8 -17.55 -15.60 -18.29
CA ILE A 8 -18.62 -15.97 -19.21
C ILE A 8 -18.21 -17.29 -19.83
N LEU A 9 -18.92 -18.37 -19.52
CA LEU A 9 -18.67 -19.70 -20.05
C LEU A 9 -19.69 -20.03 -21.15
N LYS A 10 -19.27 -20.66 -22.26
CA LYS A 10 -20.21 -21.21 -23.24
C LYS A 10 -21.04 -22.36 -22.64
N GLU A 11 -20.38 -23.21 -21.86
CA GLU A 11 -20.96 -24.37 -21.17
C GLU A 11 -20.38 -24.49 -19.75
N GLY A 12 -21.14 -25.12 -18.84
CA GLY A 12 -20.74 -25.34 -17.45
C GLY A 12 -21.20 -24.26 -16.48
N ASN A 13 -20.77 -24.38 -15.23
CA ASN A 13 -21.19 -23.52 -14.12
C ASN A 13 -20.10 -22.51 -13.77
N ALA A 14 -20.46 -21.23 -13.64
CA ALA A 14 -19.54 -20.15 -13.33
C ALA A 14 -19.02 -20.22 -11.88
N ALA A 15 -19.89 -20.56 -10.92
CA ALA A 15 -19.58 -20.52 -9.49
C ALA A 15 -18.32 -21.32 -9.08
N PRO A 16 -18.16 -22.61 -9.44
CA PRO A 16 -16.93 -23.35 -9.12
C PRO A 16 -15.67 -22.72 -9.71
N VAL A 17 -15.77 -22.12 -10.89
CA VAL A 17 -14.65 -21.44 -11.54
C VAL A 17 -14.30 -20.15 -10.79
N ILE A 18 -15.32 -19.38 -10.38
CA ILE A 18 -15.17 -18.15 -9.60
C ILE A 18 -14.51 -18.47 -8.25
N HIS A 19 -15.05 -19.41 -7.49
CA HIS A 19 -14.48 -19.83 -6.20
C HIS A 19 -13.00 -20.22 -6.32
N GLN A 20 -12.63 -21.08 -7.26
CA GLN A 20 -11.23 -21.50 -7.46
C GLN A 20 -10.32 -20.33 -7.86
N ALA A 21 -10.81 -19.42 -8.71
CA ALA A 21 -10.07 -18.24 -9.12
C ALA A 21 -9.88 -17.25 -7.95
N LEU A 22 -10.92 -17.04 -7.14
CA LEU A 22 -10.87 -16.22 -5.94
C LEU A 22 -9.90 -16.80 -4.89
N LYS A 23 -9.82 -18.13 -4.77
CA LYS A 23 -8.84 -18.80 -3.89
C LYS A 23 -7.41 -18.47 -4.29
N ARG A 24 -7.13 -18.37 -5.59
CA ARG A 24 -5.83 -17.92 -6.12
C ARG A 24 -5.59 -16.43 -5.89
N LEU A 25 -6.62 -15.64 -5.62
CA LEU A 25 -6.53 -14.21 -5.31
C LEU A 25 -6.60 -13.91 -3.81
N GLU A 26 -6.68 -14.91 -2.93
CA GLU A 26 -6.78 -14.72 -1.47
C GLU A 26 -5.57 -13.97 -0.89
N TYR A 27 -4.40 -14.08 -1.52
CA TYR A 27 -3.21 -13.30 -1.13
C TYR A 27 -3.40 -11.78 -1.28
N ARG A 28 -4.42 -11.34 -2.02
CA ARG A 28 -4.78 -9.92 -2.15
C ARG A 28 -5.68 -9.50 -0.99
N GLY A 29 -6.75 -10.25 -0.72
CA GLY A 29 -7.75 -9.98 0.32
C GLY A 29 -8.35 -11.26 0.90
N TYR A 30 -8.56 -11.28 2.22
CA TYR A 30 -9.09 -12.44 2.94
C TYR A 30 -10.11 -12.08 4.04
N ASP A 31 -10.56 -10.81 4.09
CA ASP A 31 -11.44 -10.34 5.16
C ASP A 31 -12.90 -10.78 4.96
N SER A 32 -13.32 -10.90 3.70
CA SER A 32 -14.63 -11.40 3.29
C SER A 32 -14.60 -11.87 1.84
N VAL A 33 -15.55 -12.72 1.45
CA VAL A 33 -15.68 -13.22 0.08
C VAL A 33 -17.15 -13.25 -0.34
N GLY A 34 -17.39 -13.12 -1.64
CA GLY A 34 -18.70 -13.41 -2.21
C GLY A 34 -18.68 -13.55 -3.72
N GLU A 35 -19.73 -14.13 -4.25
CA GLU A 35 -19.96 -14.30 -5.68
C GLU A 35 -21.43 -14.14 -6.04
N ALA A 36 -21.66 -13.76 -7.30
CA ALA A 36 -22.97 -13.64 -7.90
C ALA A 36 -22.97 -14.27 -9.29
N THR A 37 -24.05 -14.98 -9.62
CA THR A 37 -24.27 -15.58 -10.94
C THR A 37 -25.64 -15.18 -11.48
N ILE A 38 -25.81 -15.33 -12.80
CA ILE A 38 -27.11 -15.16 -13.46
C ILE A 38 -27.57 -16.49 -14.05
N CYS A 39 -28.81 -16.87 -13.75
CA CYS A 39 -29.51 -18.01 -14.34
C CYS A 39 -30.99 -17.69 -14.48
N ASP A 40 -31.62 -18.06 -15.60
CA ASP A 40 -33.03 -17.81 -15.90
C ASP A 40 -33.49 -16.36 -15.64
N SER A 41 -32.65 -15.39 -16.05
CA SER A 41 -32.88 -13.96 -15.82
C SER A 41 -33.10 -13.60 -14.35
N LYS A 42 -32.45 -14.31 -13.43
CA LYS A 42 -32.40 -14.01 -12.01
C LYS A 42 -30.96 -13.92 -11.52
N LEU A 43 -30.75 -13.05 -10.56
CA LEU A 43 -29.47 -12.86 -9.89
C LEU A 43 -29.43 -13.73 -8.61
N TYR A 44 -28.38 -14.53 -8.47
CA TYR A 44 -28.12 -15.33 -7.27
C TYR A 44 -26.82 -14.87 -6.62
N ILE A 45 -26.79 -14.76 -5.28
CA ILE A 45 -25.64 -14.20 -4.56
C ILE A 45 -25.38 -14.99 -3.28
N LYS A 46 -24.11 -15.29 -3.02
CA LYS A 46 -23.62 -15.78 -1.72
C LYS A 46 -22.42 -14.96 -1.30
N LYS A 47 -22.42 -14.49 -0.05
CA LYS A 47 -21.31 -13.70 0.52
C LYS A 47 -21.31 -13.78 2.03
N ASP A 48 -20.11 -13.71 2.63
CA ASP A 48 -19.92 -13.62 4.07
C ASP A 48 -18.55 -13.03 4.44
N SER A 49 -18.40 -12.64 5.71
CA SER A 49 -17.11 -12.31 6.31
C SER A 49 -16.31 -13.56 6.65
N GLY A 50 -14.99 -13.50 6.48
CA GLY A 50 -14.08 -14.62 6.74
C GLY A 50 -13.29 -15.04 5.52
N LYS A 51 -12.43 -16.05 5.71
CA LYS A 51 -11.58 -16.60 4.65
C LYS A 51 -12.39 -17.42 3.66
N ILE A 52 -11.86 -17.59 2.44
CA ILE A 52 -12.62 -18.22 1.36
C ILE A 52 -13.09 -19.63 1.69
N ASP A 53 -12.22 -20.44 2.30
CA ASP A 53 -12.53 -21.82 2.68
C ASP A 53 -13.56 -21.91 3.82
N GLU A 54 -13.63 -20.89 4.69
CA GLU A 54 -14.59 -20.83 5.80
C GLU A 54 -15.99 -20.47 5.29
N VAL A 55 -16.06 -19.46 4.42
CA VAL A 55 -17.32 -19.03 3.79
C VAL A 55 -17.84 -20.11 2.85
N HIS A 56 -16.97 -20.75 2.06
CA HIS A 56 -17.35 -21.88 1.22
C HIS A 56 -17.89 -23.06 2.02
N ARG A 57 -17.28 -23.41 3.16
CA ARG A 57 -17.82 -24.48 4.03
C ARG A 57 -19.21 -24.18 4.57
N THR A 58 -19.48 -22.91 4.88
CA THR A 58 -20.76 -22.48 5.47
C THR A 58 -21.86 -22.34 4.42
N HIS A 59 -21.55 -21.72 3.28
CA HIS A 59 -22.55 -21.33 2.29
C HIS A 59 -22.55 -22.20 1.05
N ASN A 60 -21.53 -23.03 0.82
CA ASN A 60 -21.30 -23.76 -0.43
C ASN A 60 -21.36 -22.84 -1.66
N LEU A 61 -20.27 -22.12 -1.93
CA LEU A 61 -20.22 -21.17 -3.06
C LEU A 61 -20.47 -21.87 -4.41
N ASP A 62 -20.02 -23.11 -4.58
CA ASP A 62 -20.01 -23.82 -5.87
C ASP A 62 -21.38 -24.17 -6.47
N ASP A 63 -22.49 -24.04 -5.73
CA ASP A 63 -23.83 -24.45 -6.17
C ASP A 63 -24.68 -23.33 -6.80
N LEU A 64 -24.15 -22.10 -6.92
CA LEU A 64 -24.91 -21.04 -7.58
C LEU A 64 -25.12 -21.39 -9.07
N PRO A 65 -26.36 -21.30 -9.58
CA PRO A 65 -26.67 -21.71 -10.94
C PRO A 65 -26.19 -20.68 -11.96
N GLY A 66 -25.91 -21.12 -13.18
CA GLY A 66 -25.59 -20.24 -14.32
C GLY A 66 -24.16 -20.32 -14.82
N ASN A 67 -23.95 -19.88 -16.05
CA ASN A 67 -22.67 -19.89 -16.77
C ASN A 67 -21.97 -18.52 -16.81
N ILE A 68 -22.57 -17.50 -16.19
CA ILE A 68 -22.04 -16.14 -16.11
C ILE A 68 -22.06 -15.72 -14.64
N GLY A 69 -20.96 -15.14 -14.18
CA GLY A 69 -20.89 -14.60 -12.83
C GLY A 69 -19.65 -13.78 -12.55
N ILE A 70 -19.67 -13.12 -11.40
CA ILE A 70 -18.59 -12.32 -10.84
C ILE A 70 -18.39 -12.69 -9.38
N GLY A 71 -17.18 -12.51 -8.87
CA GLY A 71 -16.85 -12.75 -7.49
C GLY A 71 -15.73 -11.84 -7.00
N HIS A 72 -15.60 -11.80 -5.68
CA HIS A 72 -14.71 -10.87 -5.01
C HIS A 72 -14.11 -11.45 -3.74
N THR A 73 -12.82 -11.17 -3.53
CA THR A 73 -12.19 -11.28 -2.22
C THR A 73 -11.83 -9.88 -1.72
N ARG A 74 -12.24 -9.56 -0.49
CA ARG A 74 -12.13 -8.21 0.03
C ARG A 74 -10.96 -8.06 1.00
N TRP A 75 -10.26 -6.95 0.85
CA TRP A 75 -9.42 -6.35 1.88
C TRP A 75 -10.10 -5.04 2.27
N ALA A 76 -10.66 -4.97 3.47
CA ALA A 76 -11.49 -3.85 3.87
C ALA A 76 -10.67 -2.53 3.84
N THR A 77 -11.26 -1.48 3.26
CA THR A 77 -10.77 -0.09 3.29
C THR A 77 -11.79 0.82 3.98
N HIS A 78 -13.07 0.69 3.59
CA HIS A 78 -14.23 1.34 4.22
C HIS A 78 -15.16 0.29 4.84
N GLY A 79 -15.61 0.50 6.07
CA GLY A 79 -16.52 -0.43 6.74
C GLY A 79 -15.85 -1.74 7.21
N ALA A 80 -16.24 -2.17 8.41
CA ALA A 80 -15.73 -3.38 9.04
C ALA A 80 -15.98 -4.64 8.17
N PRO A 81 -15.16 -5.70 8.31
CA PRO A 81 -15.34 -6.94 7.58
C PRO A 81 -16.55 -7.73 8.12
N LEU A 82 -17.73 -7.33 7.64
CA LEU A 82 -19.03 -7.91 7.95
C LEU A 82 -19.68 -8.40 6.65
N GLN A 83 -20.55 -9.41 6.73
CA GLN A 83 -21.31 -9.92 5.58
C GLN A 83 -21.96 -8.81 4.73
N VAL A 84 -22.57 -7.81 5.37
CA VAL A 84 -23.24 -6.68 4.68
C VAL A 84 -22.28 -5.82 3.85
N ASN A 85 -21.01 -5.76 4.26
CA ASN A 85 -19.95 -5.00 3.58
C ASN A 85 -19.15 -5.88 2.61
N ALA A 86 -19.41 -7.19 2.55
CA ALA A 86 -18.82 -8.07 1.55
C ALA A 86 -19.39 -7.75 0.17
N HIS A 87 -18.55 -7.84 -0.86
CA HIS A 87 -19.01 -7.76 -2.24
C HIS A 87 -19.52 -9.14 -2.69
N PRO A 88 -20.39 -9.24 -3.71
CA PRO A 88 -20.96 -8.15 -4.52
C PRO A 88 -21.95 -7.25 -3.75
N HIS A 89 -21.96 -5.96 -4.08
CA HIS A 89 -23.02 -5.03 -3.66
C HIS A 89 -24.15 -5.02 -4.70
N VAL A 90 -25.36 -4.70 -4.24
CA VAL A 90 -26.56 -4.66 -5.08
C VAL A 90 -27.28 -3.32 -4.99
N ASP A 91 -28.10 -3.04 -5.99
CA ASP A 91 -29.06 -1.93 -6.00
C ASP A 91 -30.27 -2.22 -5.09
N CYS A 92 -31.22 -1.28 -4.99
CA CYS A 92 -32.37 -1.44 -4.09
C CYS A 92 -33.26 -2.65 -4.43
N ASN A 93 -33.26 -3.09 -5.70
CA ASN A 93 -34.12 -4.17 -6.20
C ASN A 93 -33.38 -5.49 -6.45
N GLY A 94 -32.08 -5.56 -6.15
CA GLY A 94 -31.27 -6.76 -6.39
C GLY A 94 -31.16 -7.17 -7.86
N GLN A 95 -31.19 -6.20 -8.79
CA GLN A 95 -31.08 -6.39 -10.24
C GLN A 95 -29.69 -6.07 -10.80
N ILE A 96 -28.79 -5.50 -9.99
CA ILE A 96 -27.44 -5.14 -10.39
C ILE A 96 -26.50 -5.71 -9.33
N ALA A 97 -25.50 -6.49 -9.72
CA ALA A 97 -24.40 -6.89 -8.82
C ALA A 97 -23.11 -6.20 -9.24
N VAL A 98 -22.42 -5.58 -8.29
CA VAL A 98 -21.15 -4.89 -8.51
C VAL A 98 -20.06 -5.45 -7.59
N VAL A 99 -18.91 -5.79 -8.18
CA VAL A 99 -17.65 -6.00 -7.44
C VAL A 99 -16.66 -4.89 -7.78
N HIS A 100 -15.88 -4.45 -6.79
CA HIS A 100 -15.04 -3.27 -6.90
C HIS A 100 -13.69 -3.45 -6.18
N ASN A 101 -12.62 -3.00 -6.83
CA ASN A 101 -11.29 -2.82 -6.28
C ASN A 101 -10.89 -1.36 -6.43
N GLY A 102 -10.66 -0.66 -5.32
CA GLY A 102 -10.28 0.75 -5.37
C GLY A 102 -10.88 1.52 -4.21
N ILE A 103 -10.91 2.84 -4.35
CA ILE A 103 -11.52 3.77 -3.40
C ILE A 103 -12.28 4.82 -4.20
N ILE A 104 -13.59 4.93 -3.93
CA ILE A 104 -14.40 6.02 -4.46
C ILE A 104 -14.31 7.21 -3.51
N GLU A 105 -13.61 8.26 -3.91
CA GLU A 105 -13.26 9.40 -3.04
C GLU A 105 -14.49 10.26 -2.72
N ASN A 106 -15.32 10.52 -3.72
CA ASN A 106 -16.54 11.33 -3.58
C ASN A 106 -17.78 10.52 -3.15
N PHE A 107 -17.60 9.33 -2.57
CA PHE A 107 -18.71 8.42 -2.22
C PHE A 107 -19.71 9.05 -1.25
N SER A 108 -19.24 9.91 -0.32
CA SER A 108 -20.10 10.53 0.69
C SER A 108 -21.08 11.53 0.06
N GLU A 109 -20.62 12.30 -0.93
CA GLU A 109 -21.45 13.26 -1.67
C GLU A 109 -22.46 12.52 -2.55
N LEU A 110 -21.99 11.51 -3.29
CA LEU A 110 -22.84 10.67 -4.15
C LEU A 110 -23.90 9.92 -3.35
N LYS A 111 -23.54 9.39 -2.18
CA LYS A 111 -24.47 8.71 -1.28
C LYS A 111 -25.59 9.65 -0.84
N LEU A 112 -25.25 10.86 -0.39
CA LEU A 112 -26.24 11.85 0.03
C LEU A 112 -27.18 12.26 -1.13
N GLU A 113 -26.64 12.43 -2.34
CA GLU A 113 -27.46 12.71 -3.54
C GLU A 113 -28.47 11.58 -3.80
N LEU A 114 -28.02 10.32 -3.74
CA LEU A 114 -28.85 9.14 -4.00
C LEU A 114 -29.88 8.89 -2.88
N GLU A 115 -29.51 9.09 -1.62
CA GLU A 115 -30.46 9.01 -0.49
C GLU A 115 -31.59 10.05 -0.65
N ASN A 116 -31.26 11.27 -1.08
CA ASN A 116 -32.25 12.31 -1.37
C ASN A 116 -33.16 11.97 -2.56
N LYS A 117 -32.72 11.09 -3.46
CA LYS A 117 -33.50 10.53 -4.58
C LYS A 117 -34.28 9.26 -4.21
N GLY A 118 -34.18 8.81 -2.96
CA GLY A 118 -34.93 7.69 -2.40
C GLY A 118 -34.24 6.33 -2.44
N HIS A 119 -32.93 6.28 -2.76
CA HIS A 119 -32.17 5.03 -2.67
C HIS A 119 -31.87 4.68 -1.22
N VAL A 120 -31.86 3.38 -0.90
CA VAL A 120 -31.62 2.88 0.47
C VAL A 120 -30.28 2.14 0.51
N PHE A 121 -29.32 2.71 1.23
CA PHE A 121 -28.01 2.10 1.47
C PHE A 121 -28.04 1.19 2.70
N VAL A 122 -27.52 -0.02 2.57
CA VAL A 122 -27.44 -1.00 3.65
C VAL A 122 -26.02 -1.22 4.17
N SER A 123 -24.99 -0.85 3.40
CA SER A 123 -23.59 -1.03 3.77
C SER A 123 -22.94 0.28 4.24
N LYS A 124 -21.72 0.14 4.79
CA LYS A 124 -20.82 1.25 5.12
C LYS A 124 -19.65 1.35 4.15
N THR A 125 -19.80 0.78 2.95
CA THR A 125 -18.76 0.77 1.93
C THR A 125 -18.96 1.92 0.95
N ASP A 126 -17.85 2.36 0.37
CA ASP A 126 -17.84 3.27 -0.77
C ASP A 126 -18.37 2.61 -2.05
N THR A 127 -18.20 1.30 -2.22
CA THR A 127 -18.62 0.53 -3.41
C THR A 127 -20.12 0.59 -3.71
N GLU A 128 -20.98 0.58 -2.68
CA GLU A 128 -22.44 0.48 -2.86
C GLU A 128 -23.02 1.64 -3.69
N VAL A 129 -22.36 2.82 -3.67
CA VAL A 129 -22.79 3.97 -4.48
C VAL A 129 -22.77 3.65 -5.98
N ILE A 130 -21.90 2.74 -6.44
CA ILE A 130 -21.79 2.37 -7.85
C ILE A 130 -23.05 1.62 -8.30
N ALA A 131 -23.55 0.69 -7.48
CA ALA A 131 -24.76 -0.06 -7.81
C ALA A 131 -25.98 0.87 -7.93
N HIS A 132 -26.11 1.82 -7.00
CA HIS A 132 -27.20 2.80 -7.01
C HIS A 132 -27.06 3.88 -8.11
N LEU A 133 -25.84 4.26 -8.50
CA LEU A 133 -25.65 5.16 -9.64
C LEU A 133 -26.12 4.50 -10.95
N ILE A 134 -25.83 3.21 -11.14
CA ILE A 134 -26.30 2.45 -12.32
C ILE A 134 -27.82 2.28 -12.25
N GLU A 135 -28.37 1.96 -11.07
CA GLU A 135 -29.82 1.91 -10.82
C GLU A 135 -30.51 3.21 -11.23
N GLU A 136 -29.99 4.35 -10.78
CA GLU A 136 -30.54 5.67 -11.07
C GLU A 136 -30.44 6.02 -12.57
N ALA A 137 -29.35 5.67 -13.24
CA ALA A 137 -29.21 5.85 -14.69
C ALA A 137 -30.27 5.04 -15.46
N LEU A 138 -30.47 3.77 -15.09
CA LEU A 138 -31.47 2.89 -15.70
C LEU A 138 -32.91 3.30 -15.37
N LYS A 139 -33.16 3.87 -14.19
CA LYS A 139 -34.46 4.42 -13.79
C LYS A 139 -34.82 5.65 -14.61
N ASN A 140 -33.84 6.53 -14.85
CA ASN A 140 -34.02 7.74 -15.67
C ASN A 140 -34.20 7.41 -17.16
N ASN A 141 -33.55 6.35 -17.65
CA ASN A 141 -33.74 5.87 -19.02
C ASN A 141 -33.83 4.33 -19.08
N PRO A 142 -35.04 3.75 -19.07
CA PRO A 142 -35.23 2.30 -19.13
C PRO A 142 -34.69 1.62 -20.39
N PHE A 143 -34.48 2.37 -21.48
CA PHE A 143 -33.94 1.85 -22.75
C PHE A 143 -32.41 1.90 -22.82
N LEU A 144 -31.75 2.48 -21.81
CA LEU A 144 -30.30 2.56 -21.73
C LEU A 144 -29.71 1.15 -21.60
N SER A 145 -28.63 0.88 -22.36
CA SER A 145 -27.89 -0.37 -22.21
C SER A 145 -27.16 -0.38 -20.85
N LEU A 146 -26.86 -1.57 -20.33
CA LEU A 146 -26.10 -1.72 -19.10
C LEU A 146 -24.70 -1.08 -19.24
N ALA A 147 -24.08 -1.19 -20.41
CA ALA A 147 -22.77 -0.57 -20.68
C ALA A 147 -22.83 0.96 -20.60
N ASP A 148 -23.87 1.57 -21.17
CA ASP A 148 -24.03 3.03 -21.14
C ASP A 148 -24.43 3.53 -19.74
N ALA A 149 -25.23 2.76 -18.99
CA ALA A 149 -25.54 3.08 -17.59
C ALA A 149 -24.29 3.02 -16.70
N VAL A 150 -23.43 2.01 -16.89
CA VAL A 150 -22.13 1.94 -16.22
C VAL A 150 -21.25 3.11 -16.62
N LEU A 151 -21.21 3.47 -17.91
CA LEU A 151 -20.45 4.62 -18.41
C LEU A 151 -20.89 5.94 -17.75
N GLU A 152 -22.19 6.18 -17.63
CA GLU A 152 -22.72 7.36 -16.93
C GLU A 152 -22.35 7.35 -15.44
N ALA A 153 -22.43 6.19 -14.78
CA ALA A 153 -22.06 6.05 -13.38
C ALA A 153 -20.57 6.37 -13.15
N VAL A 154 -19.66 5.74 -13.91
CA VAL A 154 -18.20 5.90 -13.70
C VAL A 154 -17.68 7.29 -14.06
N ARG A 155 -18.41 8.07 -14.86
CA ARG A 155 -18.10 9.49 -15.14
C ARG A 155 -18.36 10.41 -13.94
N LYS A 156 -19.22 10.00 -13.01
CA LYS A 156 -19.48 10.74 -11.75
C LYS A 156 -18.55 10.34 -10.62
N VAL A 157 -17.78 9.27 -10.79
CA VAL A 157 -16.95 8.66 -9.76
C VAL A 157 -15.55 9.25 -9.76
N GLU A 158 -15.13 9.77 -8.61
CA GLU A 158 -13.76 10.22 -8.35
C GLU A 158 -12.98 9.17 -7.55
N GLY A 159 -11.66 9.16 -7.72
CA GLY A 159 -10.77 8.16 -7.13
C GLY A 159 -10.33 7.05 -8.10
N SER A 160 -10.03 5.87 -7.56
CA SER A 160 -9.56 4.70 -8.30
C SER A 160 -10.56 3.55 -8.23
N TYR A 161 -10.69 2.81 -9.32
CA TYR A 161 -11.59 1.67 -9.40
C TYR A 161 -11.17 0.66 -10.47
N ALA A 162 -11.40 -0.61 -10.19
CA ALA A 162 -11.61 -1.66 -11.17
C ALA A 162 -12.92 -2.32 -10.76
N ILE A 163 -13.89 -2.38 -11.67
CA ILE A 163 -15.23 -2.90 -11.38
C ILE A 163 -15.62 -3.98 -12.37
N ALA A 164 -16.46 -4.91 -11.93
CA ALA A 164 -17.19 -5.83 -12.79
C ALA A 164 -18.66 -5.86 -12.36
N ILE A 165 -19.57 -5.79 -13.33
CA ILE A 165 -21.01 -5.65 -13.14
C ILE A 165 -21.75 -6.69 -13.96
N ILE A 166 -22.77 -7.30 -13.36
CA ILE A 166 -23.74 -8.15 -14.04
C ILE A 166 -25.17 -7.72 -13.69
N SER A 167 -26.10 -7.93 -14.61
CA SER A 167 -27.53 -7.65 -14.40
C SER A 167 -28.42 -8.61 -15.19
N PRO A 168 -29.53 -9.11 -14.62
CA PRO A 168 -30.51 -9.89 -15.36
C PRO A 168 -31.16 -9.17 -16.55
N LYS A 169 -31.05 -7.83 -16.65
CA LYS A 169 -31.51 -7.05 -17.80
C LYS A 169 -30.75 -7.42 -19.09
N GLU A 170 -29.45 -7.69 -18.96
CA GLU A 170 -28.58 -8.13 -20.05
C GLU A 170 -27.78 -9.36 -19.59
N PRO A 171 -28.45 -10.53 -19.45
CA PRO A 171 -27.91 -11.68 -18.73
C PRO A 171 -26.67 -12.31 -19.38
N GLY A 172 -26.41 -12.00 -20.65
CA GLY A 172 -25.28 -12.48 -21.44
C GLY A 172 -24.00 -11.64 -21.34
N LYS A 173 -23.96 -10.62 -20.48
CA LYS A 173 -22.85 -9.65 -20.44
C LYS A 173 -22.25 -9.45 -19.05
N ILE A 174 -20.94 -9.18 -19.04
CA ILE A 174 -20.23 -8.59 -17.90
C ILE A 174 -19.67 -7.24 -18.36
N ILE A 175 -20.00 -6.17 -17.65
CA ILE A 175 -19.42 -4.85 -17.91
C ILE A 175 -18.31 -4.61 -16.90
N CYS A 176 -17.13 -4.22 -17.37
CA CYS A 176 -16.02 -3.84 -16.49
C CYS A 176 -15.56 -2.42 -16.79
N ALA A 177 -14.95 -1.75 -15.82
CA ALA A 177 -14.28 -0.47 -16.04
C ALA A 177 -13.04 -0.34 -15.17
N ARG A 178 -12.05 0.40 -15.65
CA ARG A 178 -10.76 0.58 -14.97
C ARG A 178 -10.33 2.05 -14.91
N LYS A 179 -9.87 2.46 -13.73
CA LYS A 179 -9.13 3.68 -13.44
C LYS A 179 -8.16 3.40 -12.29
N GLU A 180 -6.87 3.32 -12.59
CA GLU A 180 -5.73 3.11 -11.69
C GLU A 180 -5.65 1.75 -10.95
N SER A 181 -6.79 1.10 -10.68
CA SER A 181 -6.80 -0.27 -10.14
C SER A 181 -6.59 -1.31 -11.25
N PRO A 182 -5.75 -2.35 -11.05
CA PRO A 182 -5.50 -3.35 -12.08
C PRO A 182 -6.75 -4.12 -12.51
N LEU A 183 -6.92 -4.27 -13.82
CA LEU A 183 -7.89 -5.13 -14.48
C LEU A 183 -7.25 -5.74 -15.73
N VAL A 184 -7.45 -7.03 -15.95
CA VAL A 184 -6.93 -7.80 -17.08
C VAL A 184 -7.98 -8.80 -17.54
N LEU A 185 -8.07 -9.03 -18.84
CA LEU A 185 -8.95 -10.04 -19.42
C LEU A 185 -8.17 -11.30 -19.74
N GLY A 186 -8.78 -12.47 -19.53
CA GLY A 186 -8.30 -13.76 -20.00
C GLY A 186 -9.17 -14.27 -21.15
N ILE A 187 -8.56 -14.78 -22.21
CA ILE A 187 -9.26 -15.32 -23.38
C ILE A 187 -9.06 -16.82 -23.47
N GLY A 188 -10.08 -17.60 -23.10
CA GLY A 188 -10.13 -19.04 -23.32
C GLY A 188 -10.80 -19.40 -24.65
N GLU A 189 -10.76 -20.68 -25.03
CA GLU A 189 -11.42 -21.16 -26.25
C GLU A 189 -12.96 -21.10 -26.17
N ASN A 190 -13.50 -21.41 -24.98
CA ASN A 190 -14.94 -21.48 -24.71
C ASN A 190 -15.37 -20.59 -23.54
N ALA A 191 -14.53 -19.61 -23.17
CA ALA A 191 -14.80 -18.73 -22.04
C ALA A 191 -14.02 -17.42 -22.13
N LEU A 192 -14.59 -16.36 -21.59
CA LEU A 192 -13.90 -15.09 -21.32
C LEU A 192 -13.85 -14.84 -19.83
N TYR A 193 -12.76 -14.24 -19.38
CA TYR A 193 -12.51 -13.94 -17.98
C TYR A 193 -12.17 -12.46 -17.81
N CYS A 194 -12.63 -11.84 -16.73
CA CYS A 194 -12.04 -10.61 -16.21
C CYS A 194 -11.45 -10.88 -14.83
N ALA A 195 -10.31 -10.29 -14.53
CA ALA A 195 -9.69 -10.44 -13.22
C ALA A 195 -8.87 -9.22 -12.84
N SER A 196 -8.71 -9.03 -11.53
CA SER A 196 -7.75 -8.05 -11.01
C SER A 196 -6.29 -8.50 -11.10
N ASP A 197 -6.05 -9.77 -11.42
CA ASP A 197 -4.72 -10.32 -11.66
C ASP A 197 -4.76 -11.62 -12.48
N ILE A 198 -3.67 -11.88 -13.21
CA ILE A 198 -3.47 -13.01 -14.11
C ILE A 198 -3.57 -14.39 -13.40
N PRO A 199 -3.04 -14.60 -12.17
CA PRO A 199 -3.13 -15.89 -11.47
C PRO A 199 -4.55 -16.49 -11.40
N ALA A 200 -5.58 -15.63 -11.41
CA ALA A 200 -6.96 -16.05 -11.30
C ALA A 200 -7.38 -16.99 -12.44
N PHE A 201 -7.04 -16.62 -13.69
CA PHE A 201 -7.41 -17.38 -14.89
C PHE A 201 -6.24 -18.14 -15.53
N LEU A 202 -5.01 -18.03 -15.05
CA LEU A 202 -3.83 -18.63 -15.71
C LEU A 202 -3.95 -20.15 -15.96
N PRO A 203 -4.50 -20.95 -15.03
CA PRO A 203 -4.78 -22.38 -15.30
C PRO A 203 -5.89 -22.64 -16.33
N LEU A 204 -6.65 -21.62 -16.72
CA LEU A 204 -7.76 -21.68 -17.68
C LEU A 204 -7.34 -21.14 -19.06
N THR A 205 -6.41 -20.18 -19.10
CA THR A 205 -5.83 -19.63 -20.32
C THR A 205 -4.55 -18.84 -20.02
N ASN A 206 -3.62 -18.85 -20.98
CA ASN A 206 -2.43 -18.01 -20.96
C ASN A 206 -2.54 -16.79 -21.90
N LYS A 207 -3.68 -16.56 -22.58
CA LYS A 207 -3.90 -15.38 -23.42
C LYS A 207 -4.54 -14.27 -22.60
N ALA A 208 -3.86 -13.14 -22.46
CA ALA A 208 -4.32 -12.01 -21.66
C ALA A 208 -4.40 -10.70 -22.47
N VAL A 209 -5.42 -9.88 -22.19
CA VAL A 209 -5.54 -8.51 -22.71
C VAL A 209 -5.45 -7.55 -21.53
N PHE A 210 -4.46 -6.66 -21.59
CA PHE A 210 -4.24 -5.65 -20.55
C PHE A 210 -5.13 -4.44 -20.82
N ILE A 211 -5.98 -4.11 -19.85
CA ILE A 211 -6.87 -2.95 -19.90
C ILE A 211 -6.11 -1.75 -19.36
N GLU A 212 -6.19 -0.61 -20.02
CA GLU A 212 -5.55 0.64 -19.58
C GLU A 212 -6.50 1.49 -18.73
N ASP A 213 -5.95 2.53 -18.12
CA ASP A 213 -6.72 3.45 -17.29
C ASP A 213 -7.67 4.28 -18.16
N GLY A 214 -8.92 4.43 -17.72
CA GLY A 214 -9.95 5.14 -18.47
C GLY A 214 -10.67 4.27 -19.50
N GLU A 215 -10.55 2.94 -19.43
CA GLU A 215 -11.22 2.02 -20.35
C GLU A 215 -12.41 1.29 -19.70
N LEU A 216 -13.47 1.10 -20.49
CA LEU A 216 -14.66 0.29 -20.20
C LEU A 216 -14.67 -0.92 -21.12
N VAL A 217 -14.97 -2.09 -20.58
CA VAL A 217 -14.99 -3.37 -21.30
C VAL A 217 -16.39 -3.97 -21.25
N ILE A 218 -16.87 -4.44 -22.39
CA ILE A 218 -18.09 -5.22 -22.53
C ILE A 218 -17.68 -6.64 -22.90
N LEU A 219 -17.91 -7.60 -22.02
CA LEU A 219 -17.70 -9.03 -22.28
C LEU A 219 -19.03 -9.67 -22.66
N SER A 220 -19.02 -10.54 -23.67
CA SER A 220 -20.14 -11.41 -24.05
C SER A 220 -19.64 -12.77 -24.56
N GLN A 221 -20.54 -13.69 -24.93
CA GLN A 221 -20.13 -14.99 -25.50
C GLN A 221 -19.47 -14.85 -26.88
N GLU A 222 -19.76 -13.77 -27.61
CA GLU A 222 -19.23 -13.48 -28.93
C GLU A 222 -17.81 -12.89 -28.90
N GLY A 223 -17.40 -12.30 -27.77
CA GLY A 223 -16.10 -11.65 -27.64
C GLY A 223 -16.09 -10.53 -26.61
N PHE A 224 -15.21 -9.56 -26.82
CA PHE A 224 -15.12 -8.38 -25.98
C PHE A 224 -15.01 -7.12 -26.83
N GLU A 225 -15.54 -6.02 -26.30
CA GLU A 225 -15.43 -4.67 -26.85
C GLU A 225 -14.83 -3.76 -25.79
N ILE A 226 -13.92 -2.86 -26.18
CA ILE A 226 -13.32 -1.87 -25.28
C ILE A 226 -13.70 -0.47 -25.77
N ARG A 227 -14.16 0.38 -24.86
CA ARG A 227 -14.48 1.79 -25.09
C ARG A 227 -13.66 2.69 -24.17
N ASN A 228 -13.24 3.84 -24.68
CA ASN A 228 -12.69 4.90 -23.84
C ASN A 228 -13.81 5.56 -23.02
N ILE A 229 -13.61 5.75 -21.72
CA ILE A 229 -14.62 6.33 -20.82
C ILE A 229 -14.87 7.82 -21.12
N ALA A 230 -13.85 8.55 -21.58
CA ALA A 230 -13.94 9.99 -21.81
C ALA A 230 -14.84 10.32 -23.01
N ASP A 231 -14.70 9.61 -24.13
CA ASP A 231 -15.36 9.95 -25.40
C ASP A 231 -16.15 8.80 -26.04
N SER A 232 -16.20 7.64 -25.41
CA SER A 232 -16.89 6.43 -25.90
C SER A 232 -16.31 5.83 -27.18
N THR A 233 -15.10 6.21 -27.60
CA THR A 233 -14.44 5.66 -28.80
C THR A 233 -14.02 4.20 -28.61
N LEU A 234 -14.06 3.41 -29.68
CA LEU A 234 -13.62 2.01 -29.67
C LEU A 234 -12.09 1.93 -29.56
N VAL A 235 -11.60 1.06 -28.67
CA VAL A 235 -10.17 0.79 -28.47
C VAL A 235 -9.87 -0.65 -28.85
N VAL A 236 -8.77 -0.86 -29.58
CA VAL A 236 -8.30 -2.20 -29.96
C VAL A 236 -7.09 -2.57 -29.10
N ARG A 237 -7.14 -3.74 -28.48
CA ARG A 237 -6.02 -4.31 -27.70
C ARG A 237 -5.75 -5.73 -28.17
N GLU A 238 -4.50 -6.03 -28.51
CA GLU A 238 -4.10 -7.37 -28.94
C GLU A 238 -3.83 -8.29 -27.73
N PRO A 239 -4.33 -9.54 -27.75
CA PRO A 239 -4.00 -10.53 -26.74
C PRO A 239 -2.51 -10.87 -26.73
N LYS A 240 -1.92 -10.93 -25.54
CA LYS A 240 -0.54 -11.38 -25.31
C LYS A 240 -0.53 -12.77 -24.69
N ILE A 241 0.44 -13.59 -25.08
CA ILE A 241 0.69 -14.89 -24.43
C ILE A 241 1.53 -14.64 -23.18
N ILE A 242 1.06 -15.14 -22.04
CA ILE A 242 1.74 -15.08 -20.76
C ILE A 242 2.53 -16.37 -20.57
N GLU A 243 3.85 -16.26 -20.49
CA GLU A 243 4.77 -17.38 -20.28
C GLU A 243 4.98 -17.71 -18.79
N TRP A 244 4.25 -17.05 -17.90
CA TRP A 244 4.43 -17.17 -16.45
C TRP A 244 3.81 -18.46 -15.89
N THR A 245 4.41 -18.99 -14.84
CA THR A 245 3.76 -20.00 -13.99
C THR A 245 2.80 -19.31 -12.98
N PRO A 246 1.86 -20.03 -12.34
CA PRO A 246 1.00 -19.47 -11.29
C PRO A 246 1.78 -18.78 -10.17
N GLU A 247 2.93 -19.33 -9.76
CA GLU A 247 3.81 -18.72 -8.75
C GLU A 247 4.42 -17.40 -9.24
N MET A 248 4.88 -17.34 -10.50
CA MET A 248 5.40 -16.12 -11.13
C MET A 248 4.33 -15.05 -11.28
N ALA A 249 3.09 -15.45 -11.53
CA ALA A 249 1.98 -14.54 -11.69
C ALA A 249 1.59 -13.85 -10.36
N VAL A 250 1.66 -14.55 -9.22
CA VAL A 250 1.48 -13.92 -7.88
C VAL A 250 2.58 -12.89 -7.60
N LYS A 251 3.78 -13.13 -8.11
CA LYS A 251 4.89 -12.16 -8.11
C LYS A 251 4.81 -11.13 -9.24
N LYS A 252 3.73 -11.08 -10.03
CA LYS A 252 3.54 -10.16 -11.18
C LYS A 252 4.74 -10.12 -12.15
N GLY A 253 5.38 -11.27 -12.38
CA GLY A 253 6.56 -11.37 -13.24
C GLY A 253 7.88 -10.97 -12.59
N TYR A 254 7.89 -10.53 -11.33
CA TYR A 254 9.13 -10.30 -10.57
C TYR A 254 9.70 -11.62 -10.00
N PRO A 255 11.03 -11.74 -9.84
CA PRO A 255 11.65 -12.94 -9.28
C PRO A 255 11.35 -13.14 -7.78
N HIS A 256 11.14 -12.05 -7.02
CA HIS A 256 10.94 -12.06 -5.57
C HIS A 256 9.80 -11.11 -5.17
N PHE A 257 9.07 -11.44 -4.09
CA PHE A 257 8.07 -10.57 -3.49
C PHE A 257 8.68 -9.25 -3.04
N MET A 258 9.86 -9.27 -2.41
CA MET A 258 10.52 -8.05 -1.97
C MET A 258 10.76 -7.07 -3.14
N LEU A 259 11.24 -7.54 -4.29
CA LEU A 259 11.44 -6.67 -5.46
C LEU A 259 10.10 -6.15 -6.01
N LYS A 260 9.11 -7.03 -6.14
CA LYS A 260 7.74 -6.63 -6.51
C LYS A 260 7.23 -5.53 -5.57
N GLU A 261 7.42 -5.69 -4.27
CA GLU A 261 6.89 -4.79 -3.25
C GLU A 261 7.63 -3.44 -3.23
N ILE A 262 8.93 -3.43 -3.53
CA ILE A 262 9.69 -2.19 -3.79
C ILE A 262 9.08 -1.46 -5.00
N HIS A 263 8.77 -2.18 -6.07
CA HIS A 263 8.17 -1.62 -7.30
C HIS A 263 6.69 -1.23 -7.14
N GLU A 264 5.98 -1.79 -6.15
CA GLU A 264 4.60 -1.41 -5.82
C GLU A 264 4.49 -0.13 -4.98
N GLN A 265 5.61 0.41 -4.47
CA GLN A 265 5.62 1.59 -3.60
C GLN A 265 4.90 2.82 -4.17
N PRO A 266 5.09 3.21 -5.45
CA PRO A 266 4.36 4.33 -6.04
C PRO A 266 2.84 4.17 -5.93
N ALA A 267 2.30 3.00 -6.28
CA ALA A 267 0.87 2.74 -6.19
C ALA A 267 0.38 2.74 -4.72
N CYS A 268 1.17 2.18 -3.80
CA CYS A 268 0.85 2.18 -2.37
C CYS A 268 0.83 3.59 -1.79
N LEU A 269 1.76 4.45 -2.19
CA LEU A 269 1.82 5.85 -1.80
C LEU A 269 0.65 6.66 -2.38
N ARG A 270 0.16 6.35 -3.58
CA ARG A 270 -1.09 6.97 -4.08
C ARG A 270 -2.29 6.59 -3.20
N ASN A 271 -2.40 5.31 -2.82
CA ASN A 271 -3.48 4.87 -1.93
C ASN A 271 -3.39 5.55 -0.56
N THR A 272 -2.19 5.70 0.02
CA THR A 272 -2.04 6.37 1.32
C THR A 272 -2.44 7.86 1.29
N LEU A 273 -2.40 8.51 0.13
CA LEU A 273 -2.85 9.90 -0.03
C LEU A 273 -4.38 10.02 -0.13
N ARG A 274 -5.09 8.91 -0.36
CA ARG A 274 -6.56 8.83 -0.47
C ARG A 274 -7.24 8.42 0.83
N LEU A 275 -6.52 8.52 1.94
CA LEU A 275 -7.06 8.20 3.24
C LEU A 275 -8.18 9.17 3.61
N GLN A 276 -9.19 8.64 4.31
CA GLN A 276 -10.32 9.43 4.77
C GLN A 276 -9.86 10.56 5.70
N GLU A 277 -10.11 11.79 5.27
CA GLU A 277 -9.67 13.00 6.00
C GLU A 277 -10.20 13.04 7.43
N HIS A 278 -11.44 12.57 7.64
CA HIS A 278 -12.07 12.53 8.96
C HIS A 278 -11.23 11.80 10.01
N TYR A 279 -10.67 10.62 9.69
CA TYR A 279 -9.87 9.86 10.65
C TYR A 279 -8.50 10.49 10.88
N LEU A 280 -7.90 11.08 9.84
CA LEU A 280 -6.66 11.83 9.96
C LEU A 280 -6.82 13.06 10.85
N ASP A 281 -7.89 13.83 10.67
CA ASP A 281 -8.20 15.02 11.47
C ASP A 281 -8.54 14.66 12.92
N LEU A 282 -9.26 13.56 13.13
CA LEU A 282 -9.60 13.06 14.46
C LEU A 282 -8.33 12.62 15.20
N MET A 283 -7.46 11.84 14.54
CA MET A 283 -6.18 11.42 15.12
C MET A 283 -5.28 12.62 15.43
N ALA A 284 -5.16 13.58 14.51
CA ALA A 284 -4.43 14.82 14.74
C ALA A 284 -5.00 15.63 15.92
N THR A 285 -6.31 15.61 16.14
CA THR A 285 -6.94 16.28 17.30
C THR A 285 -6.57 15.63 18.63
N PHE A 286 -6.47 14.30 18.69
CA PHE A 286 -5.99 13.61 19.89
C PHE A 286 -4.51 13.87 20.16
N LEU A 287 -3.68 13.88 19.11
CA LEU A 287 -2.26 14.21 19.21
C LEU A 287 -2.04 15.67 19.66
N ASP A 288 -2.84 16.61 19.16
CA ASP A 288 -2.74 18.02 19.51
C ASP A 288 -3.05 18.29 20.99
N ARG A 289 -4.05 17.59 21.55
CA ARG A 289 -4.48 17.71 22.95
C ARG A 289 -3.59 16.95 23.93
N ALA A 290 -2.71 16.08 23.44
CA ALA A 290 -1.87 15.26 24.30
C ALA A 290 -0.84 16.11 25.04
N ARG A 291 -0.64 15.83 26.33
CA ARG A 291 0.45 16.46 27.11
C ARG A 291 1.80 15.85 26.74
N GLU A 292 1.81 14.54 26.50
CA GLU A 292 2.97 13.79 26.03
C GLU A 292 2.53 12.75 25.00
N VAL A 293 3.37 12.53 23.98
CA VAL A 293 3.09 11.60 22.89
C VAL A 293 4.23 10.60 22.77
N PHE A 294 3.91 9.33 22.96
CA PHE A 294 4.83 8.22 22.73
C PHE A 294 4.54 7.57 21.38
N LEU A 295 5.57 7.39 20.56
CA LEU A 295 5.50 6.69 19.28
C LEU A 295 6.06 5.28 19.49
N VAL A 296 5.19 4.27 19.56
CA VAL A 296 5.56 2.93 20.03
C VAL A 296 5.50 1.91 18.90
N ALA A 297 6.62 1.26 18.61
CA ALA A 297 6.73 0.28 17.53
C ALA A 297 7.95 -0.63 17.70
N CYS A 298 8.09 -1.62 16.80
CA CYS A 298 9.26 -2.49 16.69
C CYS A 298 9.88 -2.42 15.29
N GLY A 299 11.19 -2.66 15.19
CA GLY A 299 11.91 -2.81 13.92
C GLY A 299 11.71 -1.64 12.94
N THR A 300 11.41 -1.94 11.69
CA THR A 300 11.15 -0.95 10.63
C THR A 300 10.05 0.08 11.02
N SER A 301 8.99 -0.33 11.73
CA SER A 301 7.96 0.63 12.19
C SER A 301 8.46 1.57 13.28
N TYR A 302 9.45 1.16 14.08
CA TYR A 302 10.15 2.07 15.00
C TYR A 302 11.00 3.10 14.25
N HIS A 303 11.66 2.72 13.15
CA HIS A 303 12.36 3.70 12.30
C HIS A 303 11.39 4.73 11.70
N ALA A 304 10.16 4.34 11.37
CA ALA A 304 9.13 5.28 10.93
C ALA A 304 8.72 6.25 12.06
N CYS A 305 8.65 5.76 13.31
CA CYS A 305 8.44 6.59 14.49
C CYS A 305 9.58 7.60 14.72
N LEU A 306 10.84 7.19 14.51
CA LEU A 306 11.98 8.12 14.57
C LEU A 306 11.82 9.25 13.55
N ALA A 307 11.53 8.93 12.28
CA ALA A 307 11.29 9.94 11.26
C ALA A 307 10.10 10.86 11.63
N ALA A 308 9.01 10.29 12.13
CA ALA A 308 7.84 11.05 12.57
C ALA A 308 8.15 12.01 13.71
N SER A 309 9.04 11.67 14.65
CA SER A 309 9.42 12.62 15.70
C SER A 309 10.08 13.88 15.14
N TYR A 310 10.87 13.78 14.07
CA TYR A 310 11.41 14.94 13.37
C TYR A 310 10.31 15.70 12.63
N MET A 311 9.41 15.00 11.93
CA MET A 311 8.29 15.62 11.21
C MET A 311 7.38 16.41 12.17
N PHE A 312 6.97 15.81 13.29
CA PHE A 312 6.11 16.43 14.29
C PHE A 312 6.81 17.60 15.00
N SER A 313 8.10 17.45 15.33
CA SER A 313 8.86 18.54 15.92
C SER A 313 9.05 19.71 14.95
N LYS A 314 9.39 19.44 13.68
CA LYS A 314 9.71 20.48 12.70
C LYS A 314 8.47 21.23 12.21
N LEU A 315 7.37 20.52 11.95
CA LEU A 315 6.16 21.12 11.37
C LEU A 315 5.17 21.57 12.43
N ALA A 316 4.96 20.79 13.49
CA ALA A 316 3.90 21.02 14.48
C ALA A 316 4.41 21.53 15.83
N TYR A 317 5.73 21.59 16.01
CA TYR A 317 6.41 21.92 17.26
C TYR A 317 5.89 21.05 18.41
N LEU A 318 5.65 19.78 18.08
CA LEU A 318 5.17 18.76 19.02
C LEU A 318 6.34 17.81 19.31
N ALA A 319 6.86 17.91 20.53
CA ALA A 319 7.83 16.94 21.04
C ALA A 319 7.15 15.58 21.21
N THR A 320 7.81 14.53 20.71
CA THR A 320 7.31 13.16 20.80
C THR A 320 8.47 12.22 21.16
N TYR A 321 8.13 11.07 21.75
CA TYR A 321 9.10 10.11 22.26
C TYR A 321 8.97 8.80 21.48
N PRO A 322 9.82 8.54 20.47
CA PRO A 322 9.95 7.23 19.86
C PRO A 322 10.47 6.21 20.88
N VAL A 323 9.77 5.09 21.02
CA VAL A 323 10.15 4.04 21.96
C VAL A 323 10.04 2.68 21.29
N ILE A 324 11.08 1.85 21.45
CA ILE A 324 11.04 0.45 21.06
C ILE A 324 10.06 -0.27 21.99
N ALA A 325 9.04 -0.92 21.43
CA ALA A 325 7.91 -1.39 22.23
C ALA A 325 8.27 -2.40 23.34
N SER A 326 9.32 -3.20 23.14
CA SER A 326 9.81 -4.13 24.17
C SER A 326 10.29 -3.41 25.43
N GLU A 327 10.88 -2.22 25.29
CA GLU A 327 11.43 -1.41 26.38
C GLU A 327 10.38 -0.50 27.02
N PHE A 328 9.24 -0.29 26.35
CA PHE A 328 8.23 0.68 26.78
C PHE A 328 7.73 0.42 28.21
N ILE A 329 7.51 -0.85 28.55
CA ILE A 329 6.99 -1.22 29.88
C ILE A 329 8.01 -0.88 30.96
N GLU A 330 9.28 -1.20 30.74
CA GLU A 330 10.35 -0.97 31.71
C GLU A 330 10.70 0.51 31.85
N GLN A 331 10.72 1.25 30.73
CA GLN A 331 11.12 2.66 30.72
C GLN A 331 9.97 3.60 31.11
N HIS A 332 8.75 3.35 30.63
CA HIS A 332 7.62 4.28 30.70
C HIS A 332 6.35 3.69 31.32
N GLY A 333 6.28 2.37 31.49
CA GLY A 333 5.08 1.69 31.94
C GLY A 333 4.53 2.18 33.29
N LYS A 334 5.36 2.81 34.14
CA LYS A 334 4.93 3.42 35.41
C LYS A 334 4.56 4.91 35.29
N SER A 335 5.15 5.66 34.34
CA SER A 335 4.97 7.11 34.21
C SER A 335 3.76 7.49 33.38
N VAL A 336 3.37 6.62 32.43
CA VAL A 336 2.19 6.82 31.56
C VAL A 336 0.91 6.91 32.40
N ASN A 337 0.02 7.80 32.00
CA ASN A 337 -1.22 8.14 32.70
C ASN A 337 -2.30 8.64 31.73
N ILE A 338 -3.39 9.20 32.26
CA ILE A 338 -4.54 9.66 31.48
C ILE A 338 -4.24 10.83 30.52
N GLU A 339 -3.18 11.59 30.76
CA GLU A 339 -2.73 12.70 29.90
C GLU A 339 -1.74 12.25 28.82
N SER A 340 -1.31 10.98 28.84
CA SER A 340 -0.41 10.40 27.86
C SER A 340 -1.19 9.89 26.64
N THR A 341 -0.63 10.13 25.45
CA THR A 341 -1.13 9.56 24.19
C THR A 341 -0.09 8.62 23.60
N ILE A 342 -0.52 7.42 23.23
CA ILE A 342 0.31 6.42 22.56
C ILE A 342 -0.13 6.32 21.10
N LEU A 343 0.76 6.67 20.17
CA LEU A 343 0.61 6.32 18.77
C LEU A 343 1.38 5.04 18.50
N ALA A 344 0.66 3.92 18.46
CA ALA A 344 1.22 2.62 18.14
C ALA A 344 1.26 2.41 16.63
N VAL A 345 2.44 2.09 16.10
CA VAL A 345 2.65 1.85 14.66
C VAL A 345 3.04 0.40 14.44
N SER A 346 2.23 -0.35 13.68
CA SER A 346 2.50 -1.76 13.39
C SER A 346 1.85 -2.17 12.07
N GLN A 347 2.66 -2.70 11.14
CA GLN A 347 2.15 -3.22 9.87
C GLN A 347 1.04 -4.26 10.09
N SER A 348 1.27 -5.26 10.94
CA SER A 348 0.33 -6.36 11.17
C SER A 348 -0.77 -6.02 12.17
N GLY A 349 -0.52 -5.07 13.08
CA GLY A 349 -1.42 -4.76 14.19
C GLY A 349 -1.51 -5.88 15.24
N GLU A 350 -0.59 -6.87 15.17
CA GLU A 350 -0.54 -8.06 16.02
C GLU A 350 0.85 -8.27 16.66
N THR A 351 1.78 -7.33 16.49
CA THR A 351 3.14 -7.44 17.06
C THR A 351 3.07 -7.53 18.58
N ALA A 352 3.55 -8.63 19.17
CA ALA A 352 3.30 -8.97 20.57
C ALA A 352 3.78 -7.89 21.56
N ASP A 353 4.98 -7.34 21.35
CA ASP A 353 5.52 -6.26 22.21
C ASP A 353 4.74 -4.96 22.06
N THR A 354 4.38 -4.56 20.84
CA THR A 354 3.53 -3.37 20.62
C THR A 354 2.19 -3.52 21.33
N ILE A 355 1.55 -4.69 21.22
CA ILE A 355 0.27 -4.95 21.87
C ILE A 355 0.41 -5.00 23.40
N ALA A 356 1.51 -5.56 23.92
CA ALA A 356 1.80 -5.56 25.35
C ALA A 356 1.98 -4.12 25.89
N ALA A 357 2.78 -3.29 25.21
CA ALA A 357 2.98 -1.89 25.57
C ALA A 357 1.67 -1.09 25.56
N VAL A 358 0.86 -1.25 24.51
CA VAL A 358 -0.45 -0.62 24.39
C VAL A 358 -1.41 -1.06 25.50
N ASN A 359 -1.42 -2.35 25.85
CA ASN A 359 -2.29 -2.85 26.93
C ASN A 359 -1.92 -2.25 28.29
N VAL A 360 -0.63 -2.14 28.61
CA VAL A 360 -0.16 -1.50 29.85
C VAL A 360 -0.55 -0.03 29.89
N ALA A 361 -0.34 0.70 28.79
CA ALA A 361 -0.75 2.10 28.69
C ALA A 361 -2.28 2.27 28.85
N ARG A 362 -3.06 1.39 28.22
CA ARG A 362 -4.54 1.40 28.32
C ARG A 362 -5.03 1.13 29.74
N GLN A 363 -4.39 0.22 30.48
CA GLN A 363 -4.70 -0.03 31.89
C GLN A 363 -4.49 1.21 32.77
N ARG A 364 -3.65 2.15 32.33
CA ARG A 364 -3.40 3.45 32.98
C ARG A 364 -4.21 4.60 32.38
N ALA A 365 -5.26 4.27 31.61
CA ALA A 365 -6.16 5.22 30.96
C ALA A 365 -5.50 6.14 29.92
N ALA A 366 -4.31 5.80 29.41
CA ALA A 366 -3.71 6.55 28.30
C ALA A 366 -4.56 6.44 27.02
N THR A 367 -4.53 7.49 26.20
CA THR A 367 -5.21 7.48 24.90
C THR A 367 -4.41 6.65 23.90
N ILE A 368 -5.04 5.64 23.30
CA ILE A 368 -4.40 4.76 22.31
C ILE A 368 -4.84 5.15 20.90
N LEU A 369 -3.88 5.42 20.03
CA LEU A 369 -4.05 5.67 18.59
C LEU A 369 -3.29 4.59 17.82
N GLY A 370 -3.88 4.08 16.74
CA GLY A 370 -3.29 2.98 15.96
C GLY A 370 -3.03 3.34 14.51
N LEU A 371 -1.80 3.14 14.03
CA LEU A 371 -1.47 3.14 12.60
C LEU A 371 -1.10 1.71 12.19
N THR A 372 -1.92 1.10 11.33
CA THR A 372 -1.71 -0.28 10.89
C THR A 372 -2.09 -0.50 9.44
N ASN A 373 -1.72 -1.63 8.85
CA ASN A 373 -2.14 -2.01 7.51
C ASN A 373 -3.27 -3.04 7.49
N VAL A 374 -3.48 -3.77 8.60
CA VAL A 374 -4.47 -4.84 8.70
C VAL A 374 -5.69 -4.36 9.49
N ILE A 375 -6.82 -4.19 8.80
CA ILE A 375 -8.10 -3.86 9.44
C ILE A 375 -8.60 -5.09 10.18
N GLY A 376 -9.18 -4.90 11.36
CA GLY A 376 -9.64 -6.00 12.19
C GLY A 376 -8.54 -6.68 13.00
N SER A 377 -7.30 -6.16 12.97
CA SER A 377 -6.24 -6.56 13.89
C SER A 377 -6.53 -6.17 15.34
N THR A 378 -5.83 -6.76 16.30
CA THR A 378 -5.92 -6.43 17.73
C THR A 378 -5.70 -4.95 17.97
N LEU A 379 -4.70 -4.34 17.30
CA LEU A 379 -4.46 -2.91 17.42
C LEU A 379 -5.68 -2.07 17.00
N THR A 380 -6.37 -2.42 15.91
CA THR A 380 -7.59 -1.69 15.51
C THR A 380 -8.72 -1.81 16.53
N ARG A 381 -8.87 -2.98 17.19
CA ARG A 381 -9.92 -3.22 18.19
C ARG A 381 -9.72 -2.43 19.48
N ILE A 382 -8.47 -2.20 19.88
CA ILE A 382 -8.13 -1.56 21.17
C ILE A 382 -7.84 -0.06 21.05
N SER A 383 -7.65 0.45 19.83
CA SER A 383 -7.37 1.87 19.59
C SER A 383 -8.64 2.72 19.66
N ARG A 384 -8.51 3.93 20.20
CA ARG A 384 -9.59 4.93 20.20
C ARG A 384 -9.88 5.45 18.79
N VAL A 385 -8.82 5.63 18.01
CA VAL A 385 -8.85 5.97 16.58
C VAL A 385 -7.76 5.15 15.92
N TYR A 386 -8.05 4.59 14.75
CA TYR A 386 -7.05 3.92 13.94
C TYR A 386 -7.07 4.43 12.51
N ILE A 387 -5.92 4.37 11.85
CA ILE A 387 -5.74 4.61 10.43
C ILE A 387 -5.19 3.34 9.81
N SER A 388 -5.89 2.85 8.78
CA SER A 388 -5.35 1.83 7.88
C SER A 388 -4.46 2.52 6.85
N GLN A 389 -3.18 2.20 6.78
CA GLN A 389 -2.25 2.83 5.83
C GLN A 389 -2.46 2.40 4.37
N GLN A 390 -3.31 1.40 4.09
CA GLN A 390 -3.68 1.00 2.72
C GLN A 390 -2.52 0.61 1.78
N SER A 391 -1.42 0.05 2.30
CA SER A 391 -0.29 -0.43 1.47
C SER A 391 -0.56 -1.79 0.80
N GLY A 392 -1.72 -2.39 1.05
CA GLY A 392 -2.04 -3.76 0.64
C GLY A 392 -1.18 -4.80 1.34
N PRO A 393 -1.38 -6.10 1.06
CA PRO A 393 -0.65 -7.18 1.70
C PRO A 393 0.83 -7.12 1.31
N GLU A 394 1.71 -7.34 2.30
CA GLU A 394 3.15 -7.42 2.13
C GLU A 394 3.60 -8.82 2.58
N ILE A 395 4.10 -9.60 1.63
CA ILE A 395 4.45 -11.00 1.75
C ILE A 395 5.94 -11.16 2.06
N GLY A 396 6.81 -10.34 1.44
CA GLY A 396 8.24 -10.36 1.71
C GLY A 396 8.51 -10.09 3.20
N VAL A 397 9.39 -10.86 3.83
CA VAL A 397 9.65 -10.74 5.29
C VAL A 397 10.14 -9.33 5.63
N ALA A 398 11.13 -8.83 4.90
CA ALA A 398 11.63 -7.47 5.05
C ALA A 398 10.57 -6.45 4.60
N ALA A 399 10.18 -5.56 5.51
CA ALA A 399 9.25 -4.47 5.20
C ALA A 399 9.84 -3.50 4.17
N THR A 400 9.03 -3.10 3.17
CA THR A 400 9.42 -2.16 2.10
C THR A 400 8.32 -1.12 1.90
N LYS A 401 7.26 -1.45 1.14
CA LYS A 401 6.12 -0.56 0.90
C LYS A 401 5.37 -0.18 2.15
N THR A 402 5.36 -1.04 3.16
CA THR A 402 4.69 -0.71 4.43
C THR A 402 5.42 0.39 5.18
N PHE A 403 6.75 0.48 5.08
CA PHE A 403 7.54 1.55 5.67
C PHE A 403 7.28 2.91 5.01
N THR A 404 7.36 2.97 3.68
CA THR A 404 7.12 4.23 2.95
C THR A 404 5.67 4.69 3.08
N SER A 405 4.70 3.77 3.11
CA SER A 405 3.32 4.09 3.45
C SER A 405 3.16 4.64 4.88
N GLN A 406 3.84 4.06 5.89
CA GLN A 406 3.83 4.60 7.26
C GLN A 406 4.34 6.04 7.30
N LEU A 407 5.48 6.30 6.64
CA LEU A 407 6.05 7.65 6.53
C LEU A 407 5.09 8.62 5.86
N SER A 408 4.38 8.21 4.79
CA SER A 408 3.37 9.04 4.12
C SER A 408 2.21 9.42 5.05
N VAL A 409 1.68 8.47 5.82
CA VAL A 409 0.60 8.75 6.78
C VAL A 409 1.09 9.65 7.92
N LEU A 410 2.29 9.41 8.43
CA LEU A 410 2.88 10.21 9.51
C LEU A 410 3.17 11.65 9.04
N ALA A 411 3.63 11.85 7.80
CA ALA A 411 3.77 13.17 7.20
C ALA A 411 2.42 13.90 7.05
N GLN A 412 1.37 13.20 6.63
CA GLN A 412 0.01 13.75 6.56
C GLN A 412 -0.55 14.15 7.93
N LEU A 413 -0.25 13.39 8.98
CA LEU A 413 -0.59 13.76 10.35
C LEU A 413 0.22 14.98 10.82
N ALA A 414 1.51 15.06 10.46
CA ALA A 414 2.37 16.18 10.82
C ALA A 414 1.87 17.50 10.22
N LEU A 415 1.44 17.48 8.95
CA LEU A 415 0.86 18.64 8.27
C LEU A 415 -0.47 19.09 8.90
N ARG A 416 -1.35 18.15 9.22
CA ARG A 416 -2.61 18.45 9.92
C ARG A 416 -2.38 19.03 11.31
N LEU A 417 -1.40 18.51 12.04
CA LEU A 417 -0.98 19.06 13.32
C LEU A 417 -0.40 20.46 13.17
N ALA A 418 0.45 20.69 12.17
CA ALA A 418 1.02 22.00 11.86
C ALA A 418 -0.08 23.03 11.56
N LYS A 419 -1.09 22.64 10.80
CA LYS A 419 -2.28 23.45 10.50
C LYS A 419 -3.09 23.78 11.74
N LYS A 420 -3.39 22.79 12.58
CA LYS A 420 -4.14 23.01 13.84
C LYS A 420 -3.39 23.93 14.80
N ARG A 421 -2.06 23.83 14.84
CA ARG A 421 -1.20 24.60 15.77
C ARG A 421 -0.71 25.94 15.21
N GLY A 422 -0.94 26.21 13.92
CA GLY A 422 -0.53 27.44 13.24
C GLY A 422 0.97 27.73 13.33
N LYS A 423 1.82 26.70 13.15
CA LYS A 423 3.29 26.81 13.37
C LYS A 423 4.12 27.09 12.12
N ILE A 424 3.59 26.78 10.95
CA ILE A 424 4.22 27.06 9.65
C ILE A 424 3.31 27.98 8.85
N SER A 425 3.88 28.70 7.87
CA SER A 425 3.10 29.57 7.00
C SER A 425 2.20 28.76 6.06
N GLN A 426 1.16 29.41 5.53
CA GLN A 426 0.30 28.77 4.52
C GLN A 426 1.11 28.40 3.27
N ASP A 427 2.01 29.27 2.82
CA ASP A 427 2.88 29.00 1.66
C ASP A 427 3.78 27.78 1.85
N GLU A 428 4.36 27.62 3.06
CA GLU A 428 5.19 26.46 3.40
C GLU A 428 4.35 25.17 3.43
N MET A 429 3.14 25.25 4.00
CA MET A 429 2.20 24.12 4.04
C MET A 429 1.77 23.69 2.64
N ASP A 430 1.35 24.64 1.79
CA ASP A 430 0.93 24.39 0.41
C ASP A 430 2.07 23.79 -0.41
N PHE A 431 3.30 24.27 -0.22
CA PHE A 431 4.49 23.72 -0.84
C PHE A 431 4.72 22.25 -0.44
N ILE A 432 4.68 21.93 0.85
CA ILE A 432 4.90 20.55 1.32
C ILE A 432 3.75 19.63 0.88
N GLU A 433 2.51 20.07 0.94
CA GLU A 433 1.34 19.30 0.48
C GLU A 433 1.41 19.00 -1.04
N ALA A 434 1.75 20.01 -1.84
CA ALA A 434 1.95 19.84 -3.28
C ALA A 434 3.07 18.84 -3.59
N LYS A 435 4.16 18.89 -2.82
CA LYS A 435 5.28 17.95 -2.96
C LYS A 435 4.93 16.55 -2.49
N LEU A 436 4.19 16.41 -1.39
CA LEU A 436 3.70 15.13 -0.89
C LEU A 436 2.83 14.41 -1.93
N LYS A 437 1.97 15.15 -2.65
CA LYS A 437 1.18 14.61 -3.78
C LYS A 437 2.05 14.10 -4.94
N LYS A 438 3.28 14.61 -5.09
CA LYS A 438 4.24 14.20 -6.13
C LYS A 438 5.21 13.10 -5.70
N ILE A 439 5.28 12.77 -4.40
CA ILE A 439 6.16 11.72 -3.89
C ILE A 439 5.97 10.36 -4.60
N PRO A 440 4.74 9.89 -4.93
CA PRO A 440 4.59 8.66 -5.70
C PRO A 440 5.33 8.66 -7.04
N ASP A 441 5.26 9.77 -7.78
CA ASP A 441 5.89 9.90 -9.09
C ASP A 441 7.42 10.03 -8.96
N ILE A 442 7.89 10.69 -7.89
CA ILE A 442 9.32 10.77 -7.54
C ILE A 442 9.86 9.37 -7.23
N VAL A 443 9.17 8.58 -6.40
CA VAL A 443 9.57 7.20 -6.09
C VAL A 443 9.58 6.34 -7.35
N GLN A 444 8.57 6.48 -8.22
CA GLN A 444 8.52 5.79 -9.52
C GLN A 444 9.76 6.14 -10.37
N THR A 445 10.16 7.42 -10.37
CA THR A 445 11.32 7.92 -11.11
C THR A 445 12.62 7.37 -10.54
N VAL A 446 12.77 7.35 -9.22
CA VAL A 446 13.95 6.77 -8.54
C VAL A 446 14.12 5.30 -8.90
N ILE A 447 13.04 4.50 -8.82
CA ILE A 447 13.08 3.09 -9.19
C ILE A 447 13.48 2.93 -10.66
N ALA A 448 12.80 3.64 -11.57
CA ALA A 448 13.03 3.51 -13.00
C ALA A 448 14.44 3.94 -13.46
N THR A 449 15.04 4.93 -12.79
CA THR A 449 16.31 5.53 -13.25
C THR A 449 17.54 5.04 -12.48
N GLN A 450 17.39 4.62 -11.23
CA GLN A 450 18.54 4.33 -10.36
C GLN A 450 18.79 2.84 -10.13
N GLU A 451 17.85 1.96 -10.45
CA GLU A 451 17.94 0.54 -10.11
C GLU A 451 19.19 -0.17 -10.67
N GLU A 452 19.50 0.00 -11.96
CA GLU A 452 20.70 -0.60 -12.57
C GLU A 452 22.01 -0.04 -11.99
N LYS A 453 22.01 1.23 -11.57
CA LYS A 453 23.15 1.84 -10.89
C LYS A 453 23.36 1.21 -9.51
N VAL A 454 22.29 1.04 -8.74
CA VAL A 454 22.32 0.38 -7.42
C VAL A 454 22.79 -1.07 -7.54
N LYS A 455 22.35 -1.80 -8.57
CA LYS A 455 22.81 -3.17 -8.85
C LYS A 455 24.32 -3.23 -9.16
N THR A 456 24.85 -2.23 -9.86
CA THR A 456 26.29 -2.10 -10.12
C THR A 456 27.06 -1.83 -8.82
N ILE A 457 26.54 -0.96 -7.95
CA ILE A 457 27.10 -0.70 -6.62
C ILE A 457 27.10 -1.99 -5.79
N ALA A 458 25.98 -2.73 -5.76
CA ALA A 458 25.89 -3.99 -5.03
C ALA A 458 26.96 -5.01 -5.47
N ARG A 459 27.18 -5.15 -6.79
CA ARG A 459 28.25 -5.99 -7.34
C ARG A 459 29.64 -5.56 -6.89
N LYS A 460 29.92 -4.24 -6.93
CA LYS A 460 31.22 -3.67 -6.52
C LYS A 460 31.53 -3.98 -5.05
N TYR A 461 30.54 -3.89 -4.17
CA TYR A 461 30.72 -4.08 -2.73
C TYR A 461 30.33 -5.46 -2.21
N ARG A 462 30.08 -6.45 -3.09
CA ARG A 462 29.60 -7.79 -2.70
C ARG A 462 30.49 -8.50 -1.68
N ASP A 463 31.79 -8.19 -1.66
CA ASP A 463 32.79 -8.82 -0.80
C ASP A 463 33.04 -8.04 0.50
N ALA A 464 32.37 -6.90 0.68
CA ALA A 464 32.44 -6.13 1.91
C ALA A 464 31.91 -6.91 3.11
N LYS A 465 32.61 -6.78 4.23
CA LYS A 465 32.32 -7.51 5.48
C LYS A 465 31.44 -6.72 6.44
N VAL A 466 31.58 -5.39 6.45
CA VAL A 466 30.85 -4.48 7.32
C VAL A 466 30.51 -3.22 6.54
N PHE A 467 29.32 -2.65 6.80
CA PHE A 467 28.93 -1.33 6.28
C PHE A 467 28.62 -0.37 7.42
N PHE A 468 28.92 0.92 7.21
CA PHE A 468 28.31 2.00 7.98
C PHE A 468 27.20 2.68 7.18
N PHE A 469 26.12 3.04 7.85
CA PHE A 469 25.02 3.84 7.31
C PHE A 469 24.85 5.10 8.14
N LEU A 470 25.07 6.26 7.52
CA LEU A 470 25.15 7.54 8.22
C LEU A 470 24.18 8.55 7.61
N GLY A 471 23.51 9.29 8.49
CA GLY A 471 22.63 10.40 8.14
C GLY A 471 22.65 11.47 9.22
N ARG A 472 22.09 12.63 8.92
CA ARG A 472 21.91 13.74 9.87
C ARG A 472 20.43 14.12 9.95
N GLY A 473 20.01 14.59 11.12
CA GLY A 473 18.60 14.93 11.35
C GLY A 473 17.68 13.77 11.02
N ILE A 474 16.60 14.05 10.27
CA ILE A 474 15.61 13.04 9.87
C ILE A 474 16.22 11.90 9.04
N SER A 475 17.28 12.16 8.28
CA SER A 475 17.99 11.15 7.48
C SER A 475 18.66 10.07 8.32
N THR A 476 18.83 10.29 9.64
CA THR A 476 19.28 9.25 10.57
C THR A 476 18.29 8.07 10.61
N ALA A 477 16.99 8.33 10.56
CA ALA A 477 15.96 7.28 10.51
C ALA A 477 16.09 6.44 9.24
N THR A 478 16.36 7.08 8.09
CA THR A 478 16.62 6.42 6.81
C THR A 478 17.87 5.56 6.86
N ALA A 479 18.93 6.03 7.53
CA ALA A 479 20.18 5.27 7.73
C ALA A 479 19.95 4.01 8.55
N TYR A 480 19.20 4.11 9.66
CA TYR A 480 18.84 2.95 10.48
C TYR A 480 18.02 1.91 9.72
N GLU A 481 17.10 2.35 8.86
CA GLU A 481 16.31 1.45 8.01
C GLU A 481 17.15 0.77 6.94
N GLY A 482 17.99 1.52 6.20
CA GLY A 482 18.89 0.95 5.20
C GLY A 482 19.82 -0.13 5.77
N ARG A 483 20.39 0.15 6.94
CA ARG A 483 21.17 -0.83 7.72
C ARG A 483 20.34 -2.07 8.04
N LEU A 484 19.13 -1.91 8.58
CA LEU A 484 18.29 -3.03 8.95
C LEU A 484 17.96 -3.92 7.74
N LYS A 485 17.61 -3.34 6.58
CA LYS A 485 17.37 -4.13 5.35
C LYS A 485 18.60 -4.95 4.97
N LEU A 486 19.79 -4.35 4.97
CA LEU A 486 21.01 -5.07 4.61
C LEU A 486 21.29 -6.23 5.58
N MET A 487 21.09 -6.02 6.89
CA MET A 487 21.26 -7.07 7.89
C MET A 487 20.23 -8.20 7.74
N GLU A 488 18.97 -7.86 7.48
CA GLU A 488 17.86 -8.82 7.42
C GLU A 488 18.02 -9.81 6.26
N ILE A 489 18.38 -9.34 5.07
CA ILE A 489 18.31 -10.16 3.85
C ILE A 489 19.67 -10.50 3.22
N ALA A 490 20.69 -9.67 3.43
CA ALA A 490 22.04 -9.95 2.94
C ALA A 490 22.97 -10.52 4.03
N TYR A 491 22.54 -10.48 5.30
CA TYR A 491 23.30 -10.92 6.48
C TYR A 491 24.67 -10.27 6.62
N ILE A 492 24.84 -9.07 6.08
CA ILE A 492 26.08 -8.32 6.21
C ILE A 492 25.99 -7.50 7.49
N PRO A 493 26.90 -7.72 8.47
CA PRO A 493 26.98 -6.87 9.64
C PRO A 493 27.04 -5.40 9.24
N SER A 494 26.21 -4.58 9.85
CA SER A 494 26.24 -3.15 9.57
C SER A 494 25.83 -2.34 10.78
N ILE A 495 26.38 -1.13 10.86
CA ILE A 495 26.16 -0.19 11.96
C ILE A 495 25.57 1.09 11.37
N ALA A 496 24.59 1.67 12.06
CA ALA A 496 24.05 2.97 11.71
C ALA A 496 24.06 3.86 12.95
N PHE A 497 24.36 5.13 12.74
CA PHE A 497 24.38 6.16 13.79
C PHE A 497 24.32 7.55 13.15
N PRO A 498 23.95 8.61 13.90
CA PRO A 498 24.01 9.98 13.39
C PRO A 498 25.43 10.32 12.94
N ALA A 499 25.61 10.88 11.74
CA ALA A 499 26.95 11.08 11.17
C ALA A 499 27.88 11.95 12.03
N GLY A 500 27.32 12.80 12.91
CA GLY A 500 28.09 13.57 13.89
C GLY A 500 28.81 12.73 14.95
N GLU A 501 28.30 11.53 15.25
CA GLU A 501 28.88 10.63 16.26
C GLU A 501 30.11 9.86 15.75
N SER A 502 30.45 9.98 14.47
CA SER A 502 31.57 9.27 13.85
C SER A 502 32.86 9.38 14.66
N LYS A 503 33.22 10.60 15.09
CA LYS A 503 34.46 10.88 15.83
C LYS A 503 34.44 10.40 17.28
N HIS A 504 33.29 10.02 17.80
CA HIS A 504 33.11 9.61 19.19
C HIS A 504 33.35 8.11 19.39
N GLY A 505 34.15 7.49 18.50
CA GLY A 505 34.56 6.09 18.58
C GLY A 505 34.45 5.32 17.25
N PRO A 506 33.28 5.28 16.59
CA PRO A 506 33.04 4.40 15.44
C PRO A 506 34.00 4.59 14.25
N ILE A 507 34.51 5.81 14.04
CA ILE A 507 35.48 6.11 12.96
C ILE A 507 36.78 5.30 13.06
N SER A 508 37.10 4.74 14.24
CA SER A 508 38.27 3.88 14.44
C SER A 508 38.22 2.55 13.68
N LEU A 509 37.03 2.13 13.23
CA LEU A 509 36.84 0.92 12.42
C LEU A 509 37.04 1.14 10.92
N VAL A 510 37.21 2.40 10.49
CA VAL A 510 37.36 2.75 9.08
C VAL A 510 38.80 2.47 8.64
N GLU A 511 38.92 1.65 7.60
CA GLU A 511 40.15 1.33 6.89
C GLU A 511 40.00 1.63 5.38
N ASP A 512 41.09 1.52 4.62
CA ASP A 512 41.07 1.77 3.18
C ASP A 512 40.10 0.81 2.47
N GLY A 513 39.14 1.38 1.72
CA GLY A 513 38.08 0.63 1.06
C GLY A 513 36.85 0.34 1.93
N PHE A 514 36.80 0.76 3.20
CA PHE A 514 35.66 0.50 4.08
C PHE A 514 34.39 1.20 3.58
N PRO A 515 33.29 0.49 3.27
CA PRO A 515 32.12 1.10 2.65
C PRO A 515 31.26 1.87 3.68
N VAL A 516 31.01 3.14 3.36
CA VAL A 516 30.16 4.02 4.17
C VAL A 516 29.07 4.61 3.29
N VAL A 517 27.82 4.26 3.59
CA VAL A 517 26.62 4.78 2.93
C VAL A 517 26.20 6.08 3.64
N PHE A 518 26.16 7.18 2.90
CA PHE A 518 25.68 8.47 3.38
C PHE A 518 24.32 8.82 2.77
N ILE A 519 23.36 9.19 3.61
CA ILE A 519 22.07 9.77 3.20
C ILE A 519 22.22 11.29 3.31
N CYS A 520 22.31 11.98 2.16
CA CYS A 520 22.71 13.38 2.08
C CYS A 520 21.77 14.21 1.17
N PRO A 521 20.53 14.48 1.60
CA PRO A 521 19.69 15.47 0.94
C PRO A 521 20.25 16.90 1.09
N LYS A 522 19.81 17.82 0.23
CA LYS A 522 20.09 19.27 0.37
C LYS A 522 19.15 19.93 1.38
N ASP A 523 19.26 19.51 2.64
CA ASP A 523 18.52 20.07 3.77
C ASP A 523 19.40 20.95 4.68
N ASP A 524 18.85 21.40 5.81
CA ASP A 524 19.55 22.23 6.79
C ASP A 524 20.82 21.57 7.38
N THR A 525 20.95 20.25 7.25
CA THR A 525 22.10 19.48 7.73
C THR A 525 23.18 19.26 6.68
N TYR A 526 22.92 19.61 5.41
CA TYR A 526 23.78 19.37 4.25
C TYR A 526 25.25 19.74 4.47
N LYS A 527 25.52 20.97 4.95
CA LYS A 527 26.90 21.43 5.21
C LYS A 527 27.63 20.57 6.23
N THR A 528 26.93 20.11 7.27
CA THR A 528 27.51 19.23 8.28
C THR A 528 27.73 17.81 7.74
N SER A 529 26.82 17.32 6.90
CA SER A 529 26.94 16.03 6.21
C SER A 529 28.16 16.00 5.28
N LEU A 530 28.41 17.07 4.52
CA LEU A 530 29.63 17.19 3.70
C LEU A 530 30.91 17.08 4.53
N GLY A 531 30.95 17.75 5.68
CA GLY A 531 32.06 17.65 6.62
C GLY A 531 32.28 16.21 7.08
N ASN A 532 31.20 15.50 7.43
CA ASN A 532 31.29 14.09 7.83
C ASN A 532 31.72 13.15 6.68
N ILE A 533 31.32 13.43 5.43
CA ILE A 533 31.79 12.69 4.25
C ILE A 533 33.29 12.89 4.07
N MET A 534 33.77 14.14 4.07
CA MET A 534 35.19 14.46 3.94
C MET A 534 36.02 13.81 5.05
N GLU A 535 35.48 13.79 6.26
CA GLU A 535 36.12 13.14 7.41
C GLU A 535 36.31 11.66 7.16
N MET A 536 35.26 10.92 6.81
CA MET A 536 35.34 9.48 6.52
C MET A 536 36.28 9.19 5.34
N LYS A 537 36.16 9.95 4.25
CA LYS A 537 37.00 9.77 3.06
C LYS A 537 38.48 9.95 3.36
N ALA A 538 38.83 10.93 4.19
CA ALA A 538 40.21 11.15 4.61
C ALA A 538 40.79 10.02 5.50
N ARG A 539 39.99 9.03 5.92
CA ARG A 539 40.44 7.82 6.64
C ARG A 539 40.40 6.57 5.76
N GLY A 540 40.18 6.72 4.45
CA GLY A 540 40.16 5.61 3.49
C GLY A 540 38.78 5.02 3.24
N ALA A 541 37.70 5.59 3.81
CA ALA A 541 36.35 5.10 3.52
C ALA A 541 36.02 5.22 2.02
N SER A 542 35.41 4.18 1.47
CA SER A 542 34.72 4.23 0.17
C SER A 542 33.30 4.75 0.38
N ILE A 543 33.02 5.92 -0.16
CA ILE A 543 31.78 6.65 0.07
C ILE A 543 30.72 6.26 -0.97
N ILE A 544 29.57 5.78 -0.49
CA ILE A 544 28.36 5.55 -1.29
C ILE A 544 27.33 6.61 -0.89
N ALA A 545 27.06 7.59 -1.75
CA ALA A 545 26.17 8.70 -1.42
C ALA A 545 24.76 8.54 -2.04
N ILE A 546 23.71 8.63 -1.22
CA ILE A 546 22.34 8.86 -1.69
C ILE A 546 22.09 10.35 -1.59
N MET A 547 21.97 11.03 -2.74
CA MET A 547 22.10 12.47 -2.85
C MET A 547 21.06 13.07 -3.79
N GLU A 548 20.85 14.39 -3.70
CA GLU A 548 20.00 15.11 -4.65
C GLU A 548 20.65 15.16 -6.05
N GLU A 549 19.85 15.01 -7.11
CA GLU A 549 20.32 15.12 -8.49
C GLU A 549 21.00 16.47 -8.76
N GLY A 550 22.11 16.44 -9.50
CA GLY A 550 22.86 17.66 -9.85
C GLY A 550 23.70 18.26 -8.70
N ASP A 551 23.87 17.55 -7.59
CA ASP A 551 24.79 17.97 -6.53
C ASP A 551 26.25 17.59 -6.84
N GLU A 552 26.93 18.52 -7.50
CA GLU A 552 28.34 18.33 -7.90
C GLU A 552 29.33 18.33 -6.73
N GLU A 553 28.98 18.82 -5.55
CA GLU A 553 29.87 18.78 -4.38
C GLU A 553 29.93 17.38 -3.79
N VAL A 554 28.77 16.78 -3.49
CA VAL A 554 28.71 15.40 -2.97
C VAL A 554 29.28 14.43 -3.99
N LYS A 555 28.97 14.62 -5.28
CA LYS A 555 29.47 13.77 -6.37
C LYS A 555 30.99 13.75 -6.49
N ARG A 556 31.69 14.86 -6.22
CA ARG A 556 33.17 14.90 -6.18
C ARG A 556 33.74 14.16 -4.96
N LEU A 557 32.99 14.11 -3.87
CA LEU A 557 33.41 13.45 -2.64
C LEU A 557 33.04 11.96 -2.63
N ALA A 558 32.00 11.55 -3.32
CA ALA A 558 31.54 10.17 -3.36
C ALA A 558 32.37 9.31 -4.33
N ASP A 559 32.56 8.03 -3.99
CA ASP A 559 33.16 7.05 -4.90
C ASP A 559 32.08 6.36 -5.74
N ASP A 560 30.89 6.20 -5.17
CA ASP A 560 29.66 5.83 -5.86
C ASP A 560 28.50 6.67 -5.34
N TYR A 561 27.48 6.91 -6.17
CA TYR A 561 26.34 7.72 -5.76
C TYR A 561 25.05 7.30 -6.45
N VAL A 562 23.92 7.62 -5.83
CA VAL A 562 22.57 7.45 -6.37
C VAL A 562 21.85 8.78 -6.28
N GLU A 563 21.23 9.21 -7.37
CA GLU A 563 20.60 10.52 -7.47
C GLU A 563 19.09 10.43 -7.23
N ILE A 564 18.58 11.35 -6.43
CA ILE A 564 17.16 11.51 -6.11
C ILE A 564 16.67 12.83 -6.71
N PRO A 565 15.48 12.88 -7.35
CA PRO A 565 14.95 14.11 -7.92
C PRO A 565 14.95 15.29 -6.97
N LYS A 566 15.21 16.50 -7.48
CA LYS A 566 15.42 17.69 -6.65
C LYS A 566 14.15 18.30 -6.06
N GLY A 567 14.33 19.12 -5.04
CA GLY A 567 13.28 19.96 -4.48
C GLY A 567 12.24 19.17 -3.70
N ILE A 568 12.72 18.15 -2.97
CA ILE A 568 11.95 17.38 -1.99
C ILE A 568 12.10 18.11 -0.64
N PRO A 569 11.00 18.50 0.03
CA PRO A 569 11.07 19.00 1.40
C PRO A 569 11.77 17.99 2.31
N ASP A 570 12.64 18.46 3.19
CA ASP A 570 13.46 17.62 4.06
C ASP A 570 12.62 16.65 4.91
N VAL A 571 11.47 17.09 5.42
CA VAL A 571 10.50 16.28 6.17
C VAL A 571 9.93 15.12 5.36
N LEU A 572 9.96 15.18 4.03
CA LEU A 572 9.51 14.12 3.13
C LEU A 572 10.66 13.25 2.60
N SER A 573 11.91 13.67 2.79
CA SER A 573 13.10 12.98 2.27
C SER A 573 13.21 11.50 2.64
N PRO A 574 12.76 11.01 3.82
CA PRO A 574 12.88 9.58 4.14
C PRO A 574 12.16 8.65 3.16
N ILE A 575 11.11 9.12 2.48
CA ILE A 575 10.30 8.29 1.57
C ILE A 575 11.09 7.93 0.29
N PRO A 576 11.58 8.90 -0.52
CA PRO A 576 12.34 8.56 -1.72
C PRO A 576 13.78 8.10 -1.44
N TYR A 577 14.43 8.56 -0.36
CA TYR A 577 15.83 8.22 -0.09
C TYR A 577 16.03 6.80 0.46
N VAL A 578 15.00 6.14 0.99
CA VAL A 578 15.11 4.73 1.45
C VAL A 578 15.07 3.74 0.28
N VAL A 579 14.49 4.11 -0.85
CA VAL A 579 14.25 3.21 -1.99
C VAL A 579 15.56 2.65 -2.56
N PRO A 580 16.61 3.46 -2.82
CA PRO A 580 17.92 2.91 -3.20
C PRO A 580 18.52 1.97 -2.16
N LEU A 581 18.26 2.19 -0.87
CA LEU A 581 18.80 1.34 0.20
C LEU A 581 18.11 -0.02 0.24
N GLN A 582 16.80 -0.06 -0.02
CA GLN A 582 16.04 -1.30 -0.20
C GLN A 582 16.54 -2.08 -1.41
N LEU A 583 16.75 -1.40 -2.55
CA LEU A 583 17.32 -2.01 -3.75
C LEU A 583 18.76 -2.49 -3.51
N LEU A 584 19.57 -1.72 -2.79
CA LEU A 584 20.94 -2.11 -2.45
C LEU A 584 20.93 -3.38 -1.61
N ALA A 585 20.12 -3.44 -0.57
CA ALA A 585 19.98 -4.65 0.25
C ALA A 585 19.54 -5.86 -0.59
N TYR A 586 18.53 -5.67 -1.45
CA TYR A 586 18.03 -6.72 -2.35
C TYR A 586 19.13 -7.26 -3.28
N TYR A 587 19.83 -6.39 -4.00
CA TYR A 587 20.88 -6.82 -4.92
C TYR A 587 22.11 -7.37 -4.20
N MET A 588 22.46 -6.85 -3.01
CA MET A 588 23.50 -7.44 -2.18
C MET A 588 23.16 -8.86 -1.73
N ALA A 589 21.90 -9.14 -1.39
CA ALA A 589 21.45 -10.50 -1.06
C ALA A 589 21.60 -11.44 -2.26
N LEU A 590 21.26 -10.99 -3.47
CA LEU A 590 21.44 -11.79 -4.69
C LEU A 590 22.92 -12.06 -5.01
N GLU A 591 23.79 -11.06 -4.87
CA GLU A 591 25.24 -11.24 -5.08
C GLU A 591 25.87 -12.19 -4.05
N LYS A 592 25.24 -12.36 -2.89
CA LYS A 592 25.59 -13.38 -1.89
C LYS A 592 24.89 -14.73 -2.09
N GLY A 593 24.00 -14.86 -3.07
CA GLY A 593 23.25 -16.09 -3.35
C GLY A 593 22.12 -16.39 -2.37
N TYR A 594 21.58 -15.37 -1.69
CA TYR A 594 20.48 -15.51 -0.73
C TYR A 594 19.12 -15.21 -1.36
N ASP A 595 18.07 -15.88 -0.86
CA ASP A 595 16.67 -15.58 -1.19
C ASP A 595 16.15 -14.44 -0.29
N PRO A 596 15.89 -13.24 -0.83
CA PRO A 596 15.42 -12.09 -0.04
C PRO A 596 13.99 -12.25 0.49
N ASP A 597 13.18 -13.16 -0.05
CA ASP A 597 11.82 -13.42 0.45
C ASP A 597 11.83 -14.32 1.70
N LYS A 598 12.91 -15.09 1.92
CA LYS A 598 13.01 -16.11 2.96
C LYS A 598 14.27 -15.95 3.82
N PRO A 599 14.43 -14.81 4.51
CA PRO A 599 15.55 -14.64 5.41
C PRO A 599 15.49 -15.65 6.57
N ARG A 600 16.64 -16.27 6.89
CA ARG A 600 16.76 -17.27 7.96
C ARG A 600 16.45 -16.63 9.31
N ASN A 601 15.84 -17.41 10.21
CA ASN A 601 15.51 -17.02 11.59
C ASN A 601 14.55 -15.83 11.76
N LEU A 602 13.97 -15.33 10.67
CA LEU A 602 13.00 -14.24 10.71
C LEU A 602 11.61 -14.72 10.29
N ALA A 603 10.59 -14.08 10.86
CA ALA A 603 9.20 -14.24 10.49
C ALA A 603 8.62 -12.87 10.14
N LYS A 604 7.61 -12.85 9.26
CA LYS A 604 6.99 -11.59 8.80
C LYS A 604 6.38 -10.76 9.94
N SER A 605 5.80 -11.43 10.95
CA SER A 605 5.27 -10.80 12.15
C SER A 605 5.66 -11.63 13.37
N VAL A 606 6.20 -10.96 14.40
CA VAL A 606 6.50 -11.58 15.69
C VAL A 606 5.25 -11.47 16.57
N THR A 607 4.48 -12.55 16.65
CA THR A 607 3.19 -12.61 17.37
C THR A 607 3.27 -13.39 18.69
N VAL A 608 4.45 -13.91 19.04
CA VAL A 608 4.71 -14.66 20.27
C VAL A 608 5.83 -13.99 21.06
N LYS A 609 5.74 -14.05 22.40
CA LYS A 609 6.80 -13.66 23.33
C LYS A 609 7.59 -14.88 23.76
#